data_AF-A0A5E3X3G5-F1
#
_entry.id   AF-A0A5E3X3G5-F1
#
_cell.length_a   1.000
_cell.length_b   1.000
_cell.length_c   1.000
_cell.angle_alpha   90.00
_cell.angle_beta   90.00
_cell.angle_gamma   90.00
#
_symmetry.space_group_name_H-M   'P 1'
#
loop_
_entity.id
_entity.type
_entity.pdbx_description
1 polymer ?
#
loop_
_entity_poly.entity_id
_entity_poly.type
_entity_poly.pdbx_seq_one_letter_code
_entity_poly.pdbx_strand_id
1 'polypeptide(L)'
;MAPNPSCLCTIHWVMPYLRRAERIRLTLPSTDEWGLRSPARYFIDAFRRDGAPKLQELDVRCDWAVIHREDRTKTIMDSPTVKRVKSQNFPLVVKGCNLVELHIACEEDDFTWKHSDICQILRDCPQLRILVLLAACSPRLSEWNHQQEDTITLTHLSRLHIRDTFDVWTILRRLMSTPKLAQVHVDVISQSMGGDVDEDLTTFSTECMVFAEFAAALCPKKLITHGSLVSSFHFQRDVDEKRGGSPLLNWPEYMTLSLAIDADHILNGAPRDAELYTFTMRSAMTSTKPYRLHRRARRTPHQPADVVFMKYWVAALQSLQLSSLSTSRLLSDRIDTLVVNVDDFSPSPIDWHALLVETSNLTTLYLPGVDIDGPGLRCLTQALGQYMQGSFIPADELIRVYLPHWKFAQGAIPVRSLERDYRKIRRGCSRPIVWSS
;
A
#
# COMPACT_ATOMS: atom_id res chain seq x y z
N MET A 1 -5.63 -16.32 25.34
CA MET A 1 -4.59 -15.85 26.27
C MET A 1 -3.52 -15.16 25.45
N ALA A 2 -3.21 -13.89 25.74
CA ALA A 2 -2.05 -13.23 25.14
C ALA A 2 -0.77 -13.89 25.69
N PRO A 3 0.27 -14.12 24.88
CA PRO A 3 1.53 -14.67 25.37
C PRO A 3 2.19 -13.66 26.33
N ASN A 4 2.59 -14.11 27.51
CA ASN A 4 3.36 -13.30 28.44
C ASN A 4 4.76 -13.05 27.84
N PRO A 5 5.21 -11.80 27.69
CA PRO A 5 6.55 -11.50 27.21
C PRO A 5 7.57 -12.13 28.17
N SER A 6 8.48 -12.92 27.62
CA SER A 6 9.52 -13.63 28.38
C SER A 6 10.89 -13.02 28.07
N CYS A 7 11.76 -12.94 29.09
CA CYS A 7 13.13 -12.46 28.94
C CYS A 7 13.89 -13.25 27.86
N LEU A 8 14.76 -12.59 27.09
CA LEU A 8 15.61 -13.25 26.10
C LEU A 8 16.44 -14.38 26.70
N CYS A 9 16.87 -14.24 27.95
CA CYS A 9 17.56 -15.27 28.74
C CYS A 9 16.82 -16.63 28.80
N THR A 10 15.49 -16.63 28.60
CA THR A 10 14.68 -17.87 28.55
C THR A 10 14.78 -18.60 27.21
N ILE A 11 15.31 -17.99 26.15
CA ILE A 11 15.38 -18.60 24.82
C ILE A 11 16.13 -19.93 24.86
N HIS A 12 17.24 -20.00 25.61
CA HIS A 12 18.03 -21.21 25.82
C HIS A 12 17.23 -22.37 26.40
N TRP A 13 16.22 -22.09 27.22
CA TRP A 13 15.35 -23.09 27.85
C TRP A 13 14.28 -23.60 26.89
N VAL A 14 13.87 -22.77 25.94
CA VAL A 14 12.84 -23.09 24.94
C VAL A 14 13.44 -23.81 23.73
N MET A 15 14.70 -23.54 23.37
CA MET A 15 15.36 -24.12 22.19
C MET A 15 15.33 -25.67 22.14
N PRO A 16 15.53 -26.42 23.23
CA PRO A 16 15.43 -27.89 23.19
C PRO A 16 14.05 -28.41 22.76
N TYR A 17 13.00 -27.60 22.91
CA TYR A 17 11.62 -27.95 22.58
C TYR A 17 11.22 -27.57 21.15
N LEU A 18 12.11 -26.95 20.36
CA LEU A 18 11.85 -26.58 18.95
C LEU A 18 11.40 -27.77 18.10
N ARG A 19 11.97 -28.96 18.34
CA ARG A 19 11.61 -30.20 17.62
C ARG A 19 10.13 -30.57 17.77
N ARG A 20 9.48 -30.13 18.85
CA ARG A 20 8.08 -30.40 19.17
C ARG A 20 7.17 -29.22 18.81
N ALA A 21 7.74 -28.05 18.52
CA ALA A 21 6.97 -26.85 18.27
C ALA A 21 6.26 -26.92 16.91
N GLU A 22 4.94 -26.75 16.93
CA GLU A 22 4.14 -26.59 15.72
C GLU A 22 4.04 -25.13 15.27
N ARG A 23 4.18 -24.21 16.23
CA ARG A 23 4.07 -22.76 16.00
C ARG A 23 5.12 -22.05 16.83
N ILE A 24 5.83 -21.13 16.19
CA ILE A 24 6.81 -20.27 16.86
C ILE A 24 6.46 -18.83 16.52
N ARG A 25 6.28 -18.02 17.56
CA ARG A 25 6.10 -16.57 17.43
C ARG A 25 7.07 -15.85 18.34
N LEU A 26 7.98 -15.08 17.77
CA LEU A 26 9.08 -14.42 18.48
C LEU A 26 9.19 -12.96 18.07
N THR A 27 9.53 -12.13 19.04
CA THR A 27 10.03 -10.78 18.82
C THR A 27 11.37 -10.70 19.53
N LEU A 28 12.44 -10.52 18.74
CA LEU A 28 13.81 -10.58 19.19
C LEU A 28 14.40 -9.16 19.20
N PRO A 29 15.12 -8.77 20.26
CA PRO A 29 15.89 -7.54 20.25
C PRO A 29 17.04 -7.62 19.23
N SER A 30 17.58 -6.47 18.86
CA SER A 30 18.72 -6.36 17.94
C SER A 30 20.00 -6.99 18.51
N THR A 31 20.14 -7.02 19.84
CA THR A 31 21.32 -7.57 20.51
C THR A 31 20.97 -8.38 21.76
N ASP A 32 21.89 -9.23 22.21
CA ASP A 32 21.77 -10.02 23.42
C ASP A 32 22.01 -9.19 24.70
N GLU A 33 21.90 -9.84 25.87
CA GLU A 33 22.08 -9.17 27.17
C GLU A 33 23.46 -8.53 27.36
N TRP A 34 24.46 -8.94 26.57
CA TRP A 34 25.83 -8.42 26.65
C TRP A 34 26.18 -7.48 25.50
N GLY A 35 25.27 -7.27 24.56
CA GLY A 35 25.50 -6.39 23.40
C GLY A 35 26.43 -6.98 22.34
N LEU A 36 26.72 -8.29 22.39
CA LEU A 36 27.82 -8.90 21.62
C LEU A 36 27.33 -9.67 20.40
N ARG A 37 26.11 -10.22 20.44
CA ARG A 37 25.61 -11.15 19.41
C ARG A 37 24.16 -10.88 19.05
N SER A 38 23.79 -11.33 17.86
CA SER A 38 22.42 -11.35 17.37
C SER A 38 21.65 -12.54 17.95
N PRO A 39 20.55 -12.30 18.69
CA PRO A 39 19.67 -13.36 19.16
C PRO A 39 19.01 -14.13 18.01
N ALA A 40 18.80 -13.47 16.87
CA ALA A 40 18.30 -14.11 15.65
C ALA A 40 19.25 -15.22 15.19
N ARG A 41 20.56 -14.97 15.26
CA ARG A 41 21.57 -15.95 14.88
C ARG A 41 21.57 -17.17 15.80
N TYR A 42 21.47 -16.94 17.11
CA TYR A 42 21.36 -18.03 18.08
C TYR A 42 20.15 -18.94 17.77
N PHE A 43 19.01 -18.34 17.48
CA PHE A 43 17.81 -19.08 17.09
C PHE A 43 18.01 -19.86 15.79
N ILE A 44 18.62 -19.25 14.76
CA ILE A 44 18.90 -19.92 13.47
C ILE A 44 19.83 -21.12 13.65
N ASP A 45 20.89 -20.98 14.46
CA ASP A 45 21.84 -22.06 14.69
C ASP A 45 21.19 -23.22 15.47
N ALA A 46 20.33 -22.92 16.46
CA ALA A 46 19.51 -23.92 17.12
C ALA A 46 18.56 -24.61 16.13
N PHE A 47 17.92 -23.84 15.26
CA PHE A 47 17.01 -24.36 14.25
C PHE A 47 17.71 -25.29 13.26
N ARG A 48 18.93 -24.93 12.82
CA ARG A 48 19.77 -25.76 11.95
C ARG A 48 20.24 -27.05 12.62
N ARG A 49 20.66 -26.96 13.88
CA ARG A 49 21.17 -28.10 14.65
C ARG A 49 20.08 -29.10 14.99
N ASP A 50 18.94 -28.60 15.46
CA ASP A 50 17.90 -29.43 16.04
C ASP A 50 16.76 -29.75 15.07
N GLY A 51 16.62 -28.96 14.00
CA GLY A 51 15.48 -29.03 13.09
C GLY A 51 14.17 -28.64 13.76
N ALA A 52 13.12 -28.49 12.94
CA ALA A 52 11.76 -28.33 13.44
C ALA A 52 10.78 -29.13 12.57
N PRO A 53 10.80 -30.47 12.65
CA PRO A 53 10.06 -31.33 11.74
C PRO A 53 8.54 -31.14 11.84
N LYS A 54 8.03 -30.62 12.97
CA LYS A 54 6.61 -30.38 13.19
C LYS A 54 6.18 -28.93 12.93
N LEU A 55 7.10 -28.03 12.60
CA LEU A 55 6.79 -26.62 12.51
C LEU A 55 5.86 -26.33 11.32
N GLN A 56 4.68 -25.79 11.61
CA GLN A 56 3.71 -25.35 10.63
C GLN A 56 3.68 -23.83 10.49
N GLU A 57 3.97 -23.08 11.55
CA GLU A 57 3.90 -21.61 11.54
C GLU A 57 5.13 -20.96 12.19
N LEU A 58 5.77 -20.04 11.47
CA LEU A 58 6.88 -19.21 11.96
C LEU A 58 6.50 -17.74 11.83
N ASP A 59 6.48 -16.99 12.93
CA ASP A 59 6.33 -15.52 12.95
C ASP A 59 7.47 -14.93 13.78
N VAL A 60 8.51 -14.41 13.13
CA VAL A 60 9.71 -13.89 13.81
C VAL A 60 9.94 -12.45 13.38
N ARG A 61 10.09 -11.57 14.36
CA ARG A 61 10.40 -10.16 14.14
C ARG A 61 11.67 -9.81 14.90
N CYS A 62 12.61 -9.19 14.21
CA CYS A 62 13.85 -8.71 14.81
C CYS A 62 13.87 -7.19 14.75
N ASP A 63 14.24 -6.59 15.88
CA ASP A 63 14.66 -5.19 15.89
C ASP A 63 15.97 -5.05 15.09
N TRP A 64 16.10 -3.95 14.35
CA TRP A 64 17.21 -3.66 13.43
C TRP A 64 18.13 -2.56 13.94
N ALA A 65 17.88 -2.00 15.14
CA ALA A 65 18.65 -0.89 15.70
C ALA A 65 20.17 -1.13 15.75
N VAL A 66 20.60 -2.38 15.96
CA VAL A 66 22.00 -2.82 15.90
C VAL A 66 22.10 -4.02 14.97
N ILE A 67 22.96 -3.94 13.96
CA ILE A 67 23.18 -5.03 13.00
C ILE A 67 24.52 -5.68 13.25
N HIS A 68 24.50 -6.98 13.51
CA HIS A 68 25.72 -7.76 13.66
C HIS A 68 26.16 -8.33 12.29
N ARG A 69 27.47 -8.50 12.09
CA ARG A 69 28.04 -9.03 10.84
C ARG A 69 27.43 -10.39 10.46
N GLU A 70 27.03 -11.18 11.44
CA GLU A 70 26.42 -12.49 11.26
C GLU A 70 24.99 -12.45 10.68
N ASP A 71 24.25 -11.36 10.87
CA ASP A 71 22.90 -11.17 10.31
C ASP A 71 22.91 -10.94 8.79
N ARG A 72 24.07 -10.54 8.24
CA ARG A 72 24.28 -10.43 6.80
C ARG A 72 24.32 -11.80 6.11
N THR A 73 24.54 -12.88 6.88
CA THR A 73 24.62 -14.23 6.33
C THR A 73 23.22 -14.85 6.25
N LYS A 74 22.63 -14.79 5.07
CA LYS A 74 21.30 -15.32 4.79
C LYS A 74 21.26 -16.84 4.81
N THR A 75 20.17 -17.37 5.33
CA THR A 75 19.92 -18.80 5.46
C THR A 75 18.60 -19.16 4.82
N ILE A 76 18.63 -20.07 3.86
CA ILE A 76 17.41 -20.70 3.35
C ILE A 76 17.36 -22.10 3.94
N MET A 77 16.20 -22.51 4.42
CA MET A 77 15.99 -23.83 4.98
C MET A 77 14.71 -24.45 4.44
N ASP A 78 14.83 -25.69 3.99
CA ASP A 78 13.69 -26.48 3.52
C ASP A 78 12.93 -27.11 4.69
N SER A 79 11.61 -26.95 4.69
CA SER A 79 10.70 -27.63 5.60
C SER A 79 9.47 -28.14 4.86
N PRO A 80 9.21 -29.47 4.88
CA PRO A 80 8.03 -30.02 4.24
C PRO A 80 6.74 -29.74 5.04
N THR A 81 6.84 -29.32 6.30
CA THR A 81 5.66 -29.15 7.18
C THR A 81 5.23 -27.71 7.36
N VAL A 82 6.08 -26.74 7.00
CA VAL A 82 5.77 -25.33 7.15
C VAL A 82 4.63 -24.93 6.21
N LYS A 83 3.67 -24.18 6.73
CA LYS A 83 2.52 -23.64 6.01
C LYS A 83 2.54 -22.11 5.98
N ARG A 84 3.03 -21.48 7.05
CA ARG A 84 3.03 -20.02 7.19
C ARG A 84 4.37 -19.52 7.69
N VAL A 85 4.94 -18.53 7.01
CA VAL A 85 6.16 -17.84 7.42
C VAL A 85 5.91 -16.35 7.38
N LYS A 86 6.17 -15.67 8.49
CA LYS A 86 6.22 -14.23 8.63
C LYS A 86 7.55 -13.86 9.24
N SER A 87 8.35 -13.10 8.50
CA SER A 87 9.63 -12.60 8.97
C SER A 87 9.72 -11.10 8.79
N GLN A 88 10.24 -10.42 9.81
CA GLN A 88 10.64 -9.02 9.74
C GLN A 88 12.09 -8.90 10.21
N ASN A 89 12.97 -8.37 9.36
CA ASN A 89 14.41 -8.24 9.60
C ASN A 89 15.08 -9.52 10.07
N PHE A 90 14.67 -10.67 9.55
CA PHE A 90 15.15 -11.96 10.02
C PHE A 90 15.98 -12.66 8.93
N PRO A 91 17.22 -13.10 9.21
CA PRO A 91 18.13 -13.61 8.17
C PRO A 91 17.91 -15.10 7.82
N LEU A 92 16.80 -15.69 8.25
CA LEU A 92 16.37 -17.03 7.85
C LEU A 92 15.00 -16.96 7.16
N VAL A 93 14.90 -17.62 6.01
CA VAL A 93 13.61 -17.94 5.37
C VAL A 93 13.45 -19.45 5.31
N VAL A 94 12.28 -19.91 5.75
CA VAL A 94 11.88 -21.30 5.64
C VAL A 94 11.00 -21.44 4.41
N LYS A 95 11.36 -22.35 3.50
CA LYS A 95 10.61 -22.64 2.28
C LYS A 95 10.13 -24.08 2.25
N GLY A 96 9.14 -24.38 1.41
CA GLY A 96 8.65 -25.74 1.25
C GLY A 96 7.41 -25.81 0.37
N CYS A 97 7.16 -26.99 -0.21
CA CYS A 97 6.07 -27.20 -1.15
C CYS A 97 4.67 -26.99 -0.55
N ASN A 98 4.53 -27.07 0.78
CA ASN A 98 3.28 -26.87 1.52
C ASN A 98 3.09 -25.44 2.03
N LEU A 99 4.01 -24.52 1.73
CA LEU A 99 3.92 -23.14 2.16
C LEU A 99 2.76 -22.43 1.45
N VAL A 100 1.80 -21.91 2.22
CA VAL A 100 0.61 -21.21 1.71
C VAL A 100 0.66 -19.70 1.94
N GLU A 101 1.45 -19.23 2.91
CA GLU A 101 1.54 -17.82 3.29
C GLU A 101 3.00 -17.46 3.58
N LEU A 102 3.56 -16.54 2.79
CA LEU A 102 4.92 -16.04 2.93
C LEU A 102 4.90 -14.52 3.07
N HIS A 103 5.38 -14.03 4.20
CA HIS A 103 5.60 -12.61 4.45
C HIS A 103 7.08 -12.41 4.78
N ILE A 104 7.77 -11.60 3.99
CA ILE A 104 9.14 -11.17 4.27
C ILE A 104 9.12 -9.64 4.25
N ALA A 105 9.51 -9.03 5.36
CA ALA A 105 9.66 -7.58 5.48
C ALA A 105 11.08 -7.24 5.93
N CYS A 106 11.66 -6.21 5.31
CA CYS A 106 12.96 -5.68 5.68
C CYS A 106 12.88 -4.16 5.81
N GLU A 107 13.56 -3.64 6.83
CA GLU A 107 13.65 -2.21 7.11
C GLU A 107 15.08 -1.68 6.91
N GLU A 108 16.07 -2.58 6.76
CA GLU A 108 17.48 -2.22 6.58
C GLU A 108 18.20 -3.15 5.59
N ASP A 109 19.25 -2.65 4.94
CA ASP A 109 19.81 -3.23 3.69
C ASP A 109 20.44 -4.59 3.97
N ASP A 110 21.09 -4.67 5.12
CA ASP A 110 21.74 -5.88 5.61
C ASP A 110 20.74 -7.03 5.86
N PHE A 111 19.43 -6.74 5.97
CA PHE A 111 18.38 -7.75 6.10
C PHE A 111 17.77 -8.23 4.78
N THR A 112 17.98 -7.50 3.69
CA THR A 112 17.45 -7.82 2.36
C THR A 112 18.03 -9.11 1.77
N TRP A 113 17.31 -9.71 0.84
CA TRP A 113 17.64 -10.97 0.18
C TRP A 113 18.13 -10.74 -1.24
N LYS A 114 19.01 -11.61 -1.74
CA LYS A 114 19.36 -11.60 -3.16
C LYS A 114 18.11 -11.89 -3.99
N HIS A 115 18.00 -11.25 -5.15
CA HIS A 115 16.87 -11.44 -6.04
C HIS A 115 16.71 -12.90 -6.49
N SER A 116 17.82 -13.57 -6.81
CA SER A 116 17.85 -14.99 -7.18
C SER A 116 17.35 -15.90 -6.06
N ASP A 117 17.67 -15.56 -4.80
CA ASP A 117 17.22 -16.32 -3.63
C ASP A 117 15.70 -16.20 -3.47
N ILE A 118 15.14 -14.99 -3.64
CA ILE A 118 13.69 -14.77 -3.65
C ILE A 118 13.03 -15.55 -4.79
N CYS A 119 13.57 -15.47 -6.01
CA CYS A 119 13.04 -16.22 -7.16
C CYS A 119 13.05 -17.73 -6.91
N GLN A 120 14.13 -18.27 -6.34
CA GLN A 120 14.23 -19.68 -5.95
C GLN A 120 13.20 -20.05 -4.87
N ILE A 121 13.08 -19.25 -3.81
CA ILE A 121 12.09 -19.47 -2.73
C ILE A 121 10.68 -19.54 -3.31
N LEU A 122 10.31 -18.62 -4.21
CA LEU A 122 8.98 -18.60 -4.82
C LEU A 122 8.73 -19.82 -5.71
N ARG A 123 9.72 -20.27 -6.49
CA ARG A 123 9.61 -21.50 -7.31
C ARG A 123 9.40 -22.75 -6.46
N ASP A 124 10.00 -22.80 -5.28
CA ASP A 124 9.89 -23.94 -4.37
C ASP A 124 8.59 -23.96 -3.55
N CYS A 125 7.75 -22.92 -3.67
CA CYS A 125 6.50 -22.77 -2.92
C CYS A 125 5.27 -22.70 -3.86
N PRO A 126 4.97 -23.75 -4.66
CA PRO A 126 3.89 -23.71 -5.65
C PRO A 126 2.48 -23.58 -5.04
N GLN A 127 2.29 -23.93 -3.76
CA GLN A 127 1.01 -23.84 -3.05
C GLN A 127 0.74 -22.45 -2.44
N LEU A 128 1.59 -21.46 -2.72
CA LEU A 128 1.48 -20.14 -2.14
C LEU A 128 0.16 -19.47 -2.54
N ARG A 129 -0.60 -19.03 -1.53
CA ARG A 129 -1.86 -18.28 -1.67
C ARG A 129 -1.68 -16.81 -1.36
N ILE A 130 -0.80 -16.51 -0.40
CA ILE A 130 -0.52 -15.15 0.06
C ILE A 130 0.98 -14.90 -0.03
N LEU A 131 1.36 -13.88 -0.81
CA LEU A 131 2.72 -13.39 -0.92
C LEU A 131 2.78 -11.92 -0.49
N VAL A 132 3.61 -11.64 0.51
CA VAL A 132 3.91 -10.28 0.96
C VAL A 132 5.42 -10.09 1.01
N LEU A 133 5.96 -9.22 0.16
CA LEU A 133 7.38 -8.87 0.12
C LEU A 133 7.53 -7.37 0.34
N LEU A 134 7.98 -6.94 1.52
CA LEU A 134 8.09 -5.53 1.87
C LEU A 134 9.56 -5.11 1.95
N ALA A 135 10.06 -4.49 0.87
CA ALA A 135 11.47 -4.16 0.69
C ALA A 135 12.40 -5.37 0.92
N ALA A 136 11.92 -6.57 0.58
CA ALA A 136 12.63 -7.81 0.84
C ALA A 136 13.81 -8.05 -0.10
N CYS A 137 13.80 -7.44 -1.29
CA CYS A 137 14.84 -7.61 -2.30
C CYS A 137 15.99 -6.62 -2.11
N SER A 138 17.21 -7.08 -2.37
CA SER A 138 18.43 -6.27 -2.32
C SER A 138 18.33 -5.05 -3.23
N PRO A 139 18.86 -3.87 -2.83
CA PRO A 139 18.90 -2.71 -3.71
C PRO A 139 19.89 -2.86 -4.88
N ARG A 140 20.75 -3.89 -4.88
CA ARG A 140 21.82 -4.06 -5.88
C ARG A 140 21.34 -4.79 -7.13
N LEU A 141 20.56 -4.09 -7.94
CA LEU A 141 19.99 -4.66 -9.18
C LEU A 141 21.07 -5.09 -10.19
N SER A 142 22.22 -4.41 -10.23
CA SER A 142 23.33 -4.72 -11.15
C SER A 142 23.92 -6.12 -10.94
N GLU A 143 23.72 -6.73 -9.78
CA GLU A 143 24.18 -8.09 -9.47
C GLU A 143 23.17 -9.16 -9.93
N TRP A 144 21.98 -8.76 -10.42
CA TRP A 144 20.91 -9.67 -10.80
C TRP A 144 20.84 -9.91 -12.31
N ASN A 145 21.26 -11.11 -12.74
CA ASN A 145 21.10 -11.56 -14.12
C ASN A 145 19.70 -12.15 -14.37
N HIS A 146 18.69 -11.28 -14.42
CA HIS A 146 17.29 -11.68 -14.56
C HIS A 146 16.95 -12.41 -15.86
N GLN A 147 17.81 -12.35 -16.89
CA GLN A 147 17.61 -13.08 -18.15
C GLN A 147 17.85 -14.59 -18.01
N GLN A 148 18.53 -15.01 -16.94
CA GLN A 148 18.80 -16.42 -16.61
C GLN A 148 17.81 -16.98 -15.59
N GLU A 149 16.86 -16.19 -15.11
CA GLU A 149 15.86 -16.64 -14.13
C GLU A 149 14.74 -17.41 -14.82
N ASP A 150 14.40 -18.57 -14.25
CA ASP A 150 13.26 -19.36 -14.69
C ASP A 150 11.93 -18.68 -14.32
N THR A 151 10.88 -19.03 -15.06
CA THR A 151 9.51 -18.59 -14.75
C THR A 151 9.06 -19.10 -13.38
N ILE A 152 8.47 -18.21 -12.59
CA ILE A 152 7.86 -18.48 -11.29
C ILE A 152 6.35 -18.71 -11.50
N THR A 153 5.88 -19.94 -11.31
CA THR A 153 4.46 -20.27 -11.49
C THR A 153 3.75 -20.39 -10.14
N LEU A 154 2.84 -19.46 -9.84
CA LEU A 154 2.08 -19.42 -8.57
C LEU A 154 0.58 -19.53 -8.87
N THR A 155 0.12 -20.73 -9.24
CA THR A 155 -1.26 -20.98 -9.71
C THR A 155 -2.33 -20.75 -8.65
N HIS A 156 -1.95 -20.82 -7.37
CA HIS A 156 -2.84 -20.67 -6.22
C HIS A 156 -2.80 -19.28 -5.58
N LEU A 157 -1.96 -18.37 -6.10
CA LEU A 157 -1.78 -17.06 -5.51
C LEU A 157 -3.05 -16.23 -5.70
N SER A 158 -3.69 -15.89 -4.58
CA SER A 158 -4.87 -15.03 -4.54
C SER A 158 -4.57 -13.64 -4.00
N ARG A 159 -3.53 -13.51 -3.15
CA ARG A 159 -3.09 -12.24 -2.57
C ARG A 159 -1.63 -11.96 -2.86
N LEU A 160 -1.36 -10.83 -3.49
CA LEU A 160 -0.04 -10.33 -3.82
C LEU A 160 0.13 -8.92 -3.25
N HIS A 161 1.16 -8.72 -2.42
CA HIS A 161 1.61 -7.40 -2.01
C HIS A 161 3.14 -7.36 -2.13
N ILE A 162 3.65 -6.52 -3.02
CA ILE A 162 5.09 -6.25 -3.07
C ILE A 162 5.30 -4.75 -2.85
N ARG A 163 6.21 -4.40 -1.96
CA ARG A 163 6.68 -3.03 -1.79
C ARG A 163 8.13 -2.97 -2.20
N ASP A 164 8.42 -2.42 -3.37
CA ASP A 164 9.79 -2.37 -3.88
C ASP A 164 9.97 -1.27 -4.94
N THR A 165 11.18 -1.13 -5.48
CA THR A 165 11.45 -0.25 -6.63
C THR A 165 10.75 -0.75 -7.88
N PHE A 166 10.44 0.17 -8.78
CA PHE A 166 9.79 -0.16 -10.05
C PHE A 166 10.53 -1.19 -10.91
N ASP A 167 11.87 -1.16 -10.93
CA ASP A 167 12.66 -2.15 -11.68
C ASP A 167 12.46 -3.58 -11.15
N VAL A 168 12.44 -3.74 -9.82
CA VAL A 168 12.21 -5.03 -9.16
C VAL A 168 10.79 -5.51 -9.45
N TRP A 169 9.81 -4.62 -9.34
CA TRP A 169 8.43 -4.89 -9.72
C TRP A 169 8.31 -5.37 -11.17
N THR A 170 8.95 -4.65 -12.09
CA THR A 170 8.91 -4.94 -13.53
C THR A 170 9.49 -6.31 -13.84
N ILE A 171 10.64 -6.64 -13.26
CA ILE A 171 11.29 -7.94 -13.48
C ILE A 171 10.47 -9.06 -12.82
N LEU A 172 10.07 -8.91 -11.55
CA LEU A 172 9.27 -9.93 -10.86
C LEU A 172 7.95 -10.20 -11.58
N ARG A 173 7.24 -9.18 -12.07
CA ARG A 173 6.02 -9.39 -12.86
C ARG A 173 6.29 -10.19 -14.12
N ARG A 174 7.38 -9.94 -14.83
CA ARG A 174 7.75 -10.69 -16.04
C ARG A 174 8.05 -12.16 -15.74
N LEU A 175 8.66 -12.43 -14.59
CA LEU A 175 9.00 -13.79 -14.16
C LEU A 175 7.79 -14.53 -13.57
N MET A 176 6.82 -13.83 -12.99
CA MET A 176 5.68 -14.44 -12.29
C MET A 176 4.46 -14.68 -13.19
N SER A 177 3.97 -15.92 -13.20
CA SER A 177 2.68 -16.30 -13.75
C SER A 177 1.65 -16.50 -12.62
N THR A 178 0.63 -15.63 -12.57
CA THR A 178 -0.34 -15.52 -11.45
C THR A 178 -1.79 -15.43 -11.95
N PRO A 179 -2.43 -16.55 -12.34
CA PRO A 179 -3.71 -16.53 -13.03
C PRO A 179 -4.94 -16.20 -12.17
N LYS A 180 -4.83 -16.19 -10.82
CA LYS A 180 -5.97 -16.16 -9.88
C LYS A 180 -5.89 -15.05 -8.83
N LEU A 181 -5.30 -13.90 -9.16
CA LEU A 181 -5.23 -12.77 -8.24
C LEU A 181 -6.63 -12.22 -7.93
N ALA A 182 -6.96 -12.15 -6.64
CA ALA A 182 -8.16 -11.49 -6.11
C ALA A 182 -7.79 -10.21 -5.33
N GLN A 183 -6.67 -10.25 -4.61
CA GLN A 183 -6.12 -9.11 -3.87
C GLN A 183 -4.75 -8.74 -4.39
N VAL A 184 -4.62 -7.53 -4.89
CA VAL A 184 -3.37 -7.03 -5.44
C VAL A 184 -3.06 -5.68 -4.80
N HIS A 185 -1.88 -5.59 -4.20
CA HIS A 185 -1.31 -4.35 -3.72
C HIS A 185 0.03 -4.10 -4.40
N VAL A 186 0.02 -3.17 -5.35
CA VAL A 186 1.21 -2.66 -6.03
C VAL A 186 1.74 -1.46 -5.25
N ASP A 187 2.74 -1.64 -4.38
CA ASP A 187 3.39 -0.54 -3.64
C ASP A 187 4.76 -0.25 -4.27
N VAL A 188 4.85 0.85 -5.01
CA VAL A 188 6.06 1.23 -5.76
C VAL A 188 6.75 2.38 -5.07
N ILE A 189 8.06 2.22 -4.85
CA ILE A 189 8.89 3.29 -4.31
C ILE A 189 9.39 4.17 -5.45
N SER A 190 8.91 5.41 -5.50
CA SER A 190 9.25 6.39 -6.54
C SER A 190 10.62 7.02 -6.29
N GLN A 191 11.43 7.05 -7.34
CA GLN A 191 12.75 7.65 -7.29
C GLN A 191 12.69 9.17 -7.49
N SER A 192 11.71 9.68 -8.26
CA SER A 192 11.55 11.13 -8.47
C SER A 192 11.27 11.86 -7.15
N MET A 193 10.52 11.24 -6.24
CA MET A 193 10.27 11.77 -4.89
C MET A 193 11.50 11.76 -3.96
N GLY A 194 12.62 11.13 -4.38
CA GLY A 194 13.90 11.12 -3.66
C GLY A 194 15.04 11.88 -4.36
N GLY A 195 14.83 12.37 -5.58
CA GLY A 195 15.85 12.99 -6.43
C GLY A 195 16.08 14.50 -6.21
N ASP A 196 16.96 15.08 -7.02
CA ASP A 196 17.07 16.54 -7.17
C ASP A 196 15.81 17.08 -7.89
N VAL A 197 15.52 18.37 -7.69
CA VAL A 197 14.20 19.01 -7.89
C VAL A 197 13.60 18.75 -9.29
N ASP A 198 12.39 18.19 -9.30
CA ASP A 198 11.46 18.18 -10.44
C ASP A 198 10.53 19.40 -10.31
N GLU A 199 11.01 20.59 -10.70
CA GLU A 199 10.33 21.88 -10.43
C GLU A 199 8.91 21.95 -11.03
N ASP A 200 8.73 21.32 -12.19
CA ASP A 200 7.49 21.30 -12.97
C ASP A 200 6.70 19.99 -12.86
N LEU A 201 7.18 19.04 -12.06
CA LEU A 201 6.63 17.68 -11.91
C LEU A 201 6.58 16.87 -13.22
N THR A 202 7.36 17.21 -14.25
CA THR A 202 7.32 16.49 -15.53
C THR A 202 7.83 15.06 -15.39
N THR A 203 8.93 14.87 -14.65
CA THR A 203 9.53 13.54 -14.43
C THR A 203 8.59 12.67 -13.60
N PHE A 204 8.06 13.24 -12.52
CA PHE A 204 7.09 12.63 -11.62
C PHE A 204 5.81 12.22 -12.37
N SER A 205 5.27 13.09 -13.22
CA SER A 205 4.06 12.80 -13.99
C SER A 205 4.27 11.63 -14.95
N THR A 206 5.43 11.58 -15.61
CA THR A 206 5.81 10.47 -16.50
C THR A 206 5.97 9.16 -15.72
N GLU A 207 6.65 9.21 -14.58
CA GLU A 207 6.83 8.06 -13.69
C GLU A 207 5.47 7.53 -13.19
N CYS A 208 4.55 8.41 -12.77
CA CYS A 208 3.19 8.05 -12.35
C CYS A 208 2.44 7.29 -13.44
N MET A 209 2.44 7.78 -14.68
CA MET A 209 1.76 7.13 -15.80
C MET A 209 2.30 5.72 -16.05
N VAL A 210 3.62 5.59 -16.12
CA VAL A 210 4.28 4.29 -16.36
C VAL A 210 3.97 3.30 -15.24
N PHE A 211 3.99 3.76 -13.98
CA PHE A 211 3.70 2.91 -12.82
C PHE A 211 2.24 2.49 -12.79
N ALA A 212 1.34 3.42 -13.07
CA ALA A 212 -0.10 3.18 -13.09
C ALA A 212 -0.50 2.20 -14.21
N GLU A 213 0.06 2.34 -15.42
CA GLU A 213 -0.17 1.40 -16.54
C GLU A 213 0.30 -0.01 -16.19
N PHE A 214 1.49 -0.11 -15.59
CA PHE A 214 2.03 -1.36 -15.11
C PHE A 214 1.12 -2.01 -14.06
N ALA A 215 0.68 -1.22 -13.06
CA ALA A 215 -0.14 -1.70 -11.96
C ALA A 215 -1.55 -2.12 -12.43
N ALA A 216 -2.16 -1.35 -13.32
CA ALA A 216 -3.49 -1.62 -13.86
C ALA A 216 -3.56 -2.96 -14.60
N ALA A 217 -2.45 -3.40 -15.21
CA ALA A 217 -2.36 -4.71 -15.84
C ALA A 217 -2.41 -5.91 -14.86
N LEU A 218 -2.29 -5.65 -13.55
CA LEU A 218 -2.48 -6.64 -12.48
C LEU A 218 -3.86 -6.53 -11.81
N CYS A 219 -4.73 -5.61 -12.26
CA CYS A 219 -6.06 -5.44 -11.68
C CYS A 219 -6.88 -6.74 -11.83
N PRO A 220 -7.51 -7.26 -10.75
CA PRO A 220 -8.35 -8.44 -10.82
C PRO A 220 -9.45 -8.32 -11.87
N LYS A 221 -9.61 -9.36 -12.70
CA LYS A 221 -10.58 -9.38 -13.81
C LYS A 221 -12.00 -9.07 -13.35
N LYS A 222 -12.39 -9.52 -12.15
CA LYS A 222 -13.73 -9.25 -11.61
C LYS A 222 -13.98 -7.77 -11.42
N LEU A 223 -12.99 -7.00 -10.95
CA LEU A 223 -13.10 -5.54 -10.83
C LEU A 223 -13.21 -4.89 -12.21
N ILE A 224 -12.40 -5.35 -13.18
CA ILE A 224 -12.43 -4.85 -14.56
C ILE A 224 -13.81 -5.07 -15.21
N THR A 225 -14.56 -6.12 -14.87
CA THR A 225 -15.88 -6.39 -15.47
C THR A 225 -17.07 -5.98 -14.62
N HIS A 226 -16.88 -5.52 -13.38
CA HIS A 226 -17.97 -5.21 -12.47
C HIS A 226 -18.70 -3.90 -12.83
N GLY A 227 -20.02 -3.82 -12.66
CA GLY A 227 -20.82 -2.65 -13.10
C GLY A 227 -20.77 -1.44 -12.17
N SER A 228 -20.51 -1.66 -10.87
CA SER A 228 -20.42 -0.64 -9.80
C SER A 228 -19.12 -0.80 -9.02
N LEU A 229 -18.36 0.25 -8.85
CA LEU A 229 -17.08 0.22 -8.16
C LEU A 229 -17.03 1.27 -7.08
N VAL A 230 -16.33 0.92 -6.01
CA VAL A 230 -15.89 1.86 -4.99
C VAL A 230 -14.42 2.17 -5.25
N SER A 231 -14.10 3.44 -5.34
CA SER A 231 -12.72 3.92 -5.39
C SER A 231 -12.35 4.62 -4.09
N SER A 232 -11.10 4.50 -3.68
CA SER A 232 -10.54 5.24 -2.56
C SER A 232 -9.26 5.92 -2.94
N PHE A 233 -9.17 7.21 -2.64
CA PHE A 233 -7.96 8.00 -2.73
C PHE A 233 -7.45 8.31 -1.34
N HIS A 234 -6.16 8.04 -1.13
CA HIS A 234 -5.48 8.36 0.11
C HIS A 234 -4.19 9.13 -0.16
N PHE A 235 -3.98 10.19 0.62
CA PHE A 235 -2.80 11.05 0.55
C PHE A 235 -2.29 11.29 1.96
N GLN A 236 -1.05 10.89 2.24
CA GLN A 236 -0.41 11.08 3.53
C GLN A 236 0.94 11.78 3.33
N ARG A 237 1.20 12.86 4.09
CA ARG A 237 2.51 13.53 4.17
C ARG A 237 3.36 12.99 5.30
N ASP A 238 4.67 13.12 5.11
CA ASP A 238 5.64 12.90 6.17
C ASP A 238 5.56 14.04 7.18
N VAL A 239 5.59 13.69 8.47
CA VAL A 239 5.44 14.65 9.57
C VAL A 239 6.69 14.65 10.44
N ASP A 240 7.14 15.84 10.82
CA ASP A 240 8.26 15.99 11.74
C ASP A 240 7.77 15.70 13.17
N GLU A 241 7.92 14.46 13.61
CA GLU A 241 7.59 14.06 14.99
C GLU A 241 8.32 14.93 16.04
N LYS A 242 9.52 15.45 15.73
CA LYS A 242 10.29 16.30 16.66
C LYS A 242 9.78 17.74 16.71
N ARG A 243 9.05 18.20 15.69
CA ARG A 243 8.45 19.53 15.62
C ARG A 243 6.93 19.49 15.82
N GLY A 244 6.44 18.55 16.62
CA GLY A 244 5.02 18.47 16.98
C GLY A 244 4.11 18.03 15.82
N GLY A 245 4.66 17.29 14.84
CA GLY A 245 3.88 16.71 13.75
C GLY A 245 3.66 17.61 12.54
N SER A 246 4.37 18.74 12.43
CA SER A 246 4.28 19.60 11.24
C SER A 246 4.76 18.85 9.99
N PRO A 247 4.07 18.96 8.84
CA PRO A 247 4.51 18.35 7.59
C PRO A 247 5.93 18.79 7.24
N LEU A 248 6.80 17.83 6.92
CA LEU A 248 8.21 18.10 6.62
C LEU A 248 8.39 18.78 5.27
N LEU A 249 7.57 18.42 4.27
CA LEU A 249 7.75 18.72 2.86
C LEU A 249 6.41 18.71 2.10
N ASN A 250 6.36 19.34 0.91
CA ASN A 250 5.22 19.23 -0.03
C ASN A 250 5.06 17.82 -0.63
N TRP A 251 6.11 16.99 -0.56
CA TRP A 251 6.04 15.60 -1.00
C TRP A 251 5.19 14.76 -0.03
N PRO A 252 4.33 13.87 -0.54
CA PRO A 252 3.66 12.88 0.28
C PRO A 252 4.66 11.82 0.75
N GLU A 253 4.40 11.26 1.93
CA GLU A 253 4.97 9.99 2.35
C GLU A 253 4.55 8.89 1.37
N TYR A 254 3.25 8.82 1.07
CA TYR A 254 2.69 7.96 0.05
C TYR A 254 1.31 8.44 -0.41
N MET A 255 0.95 8.00 -1.61
CA MET A 255 -0.37 8.19 -2.22
C MET A 255 -0.91 6.82 -2.62
N THR A 256 -2.21 6.61 -2.44
CA THR A 256 -2.84 5.33 -2.75
C THR A 256 -4.17 5.52 -3.46
N LEU A 257 -4.39 4.70 -4.49
CA LEU A 257 -5.67 4.44 -5.12
C LEU A 257 -6.05 3.00 -4.78
N SER A 258 -7.26 2.80 -4.29
CA SER A 258 -7.84 1.46 -4.13
C SER A 258 -9.15 1.33 -4.90
N LEU A 259 -9.42 0.14 -5.43
CA LEU A 259 -10.68 -0.24 -6.06
C LEU A 259 -11.24 -1.49 -5.39
N ALA A 260 -12.53 -1.46 -5.12
CA ALA A 260 -13.29 -2.59 -4.59
C ALA A 260 -14.71 -2.61 -5.16
N ILE A 261 -15.43 -3.70 -4.90
CA ILE A 261 -16.87 -3.81 -5.18
C ILE A 261 -17.71 -3.20 -4.04
N ASP A 262 -17.16 -3.21 -2.82
CA ASP A 262 -17.85 -2.80 -1.60
C ASP A 262 -17.00 -1.77 -0.84
N ALA A 263 -17.66 -0.71 -0.33
CA ALA A 263 -17.00 0.33 0.46
C ALA A 263 -16.45 -0.22 1.78
N ASP A 264 -17.10 -1.23 2.36
CA ASP A 264 -16.62 -1.86 3.60
C ASP A 264 -15.25 -2.53 3.41
N HIS A 265 -14.94 -3.03 2.22
CA HIS A 265 -13.63 -3.61 1.93
C HIS A 265 -12.51 -2.57 2.02
N ILE A 266 -12.81 -1.31 1.74
CA ILE A 266 -11.88 -0.19 1.83
C ILE A 266 -11.83 0.36 3.25
N LEU A 267 -13.00 0.63 3.84
CA LEU A 267 -13.12 1.31 5.13
C LEU A 267 -12.74 0.42 6.31
N ASN A 268 -13.17 -0.85 6.28
CA ASN A 268 -13.03 -1.80 7.38
C ASN A 268 -12.03 -2.94 7.08
N GLY A 269 -11.52 -2.98 5.85
CA GLY A 269 -10.58 -3.98 5.36
C GLY A 269 -11.26 -5.17 4.68
N ALA A 270 -10.69 -5.59 3.56
CA ALA A 270 -11.24 -6.66 2.75
C ALA A 270 -11.08 -8.04 3.42
N PRO A 271 -12.13 -8.89 3.46
CA PRO A 271 -11.97 -10.29 3.82
C PRO A 271 -11.02 -10.99 2.83
N ARG A 272 -10.43 -12.13 3.21
CA ARG A 272 -9.34 -12.78 2.43
C ARG A 272 -9.67 -13.09 0.97
N ASP A 273 -10.94 -13.32 0.66
CA ASP A 273 -11.42 -13.72 -0.66
C ASP A 273 -12.11 -12.57 -1.43
N ALA A 274 -12.15 -11.37 -0.85
CA ALA A 274 -12.71 -10.20 -1.53
C ALA A 274 -11.76 -9.67 -2.60
N GLU A 275 -12.35 -9.15 -3.68
CA GLU A 275 -11.63 -8.49 -4.76
C GLU A 275 -11.22 -7.09 -4.30
N LEU A 276 -9.91 -6.86 -4.25
CA LEU A 276 -9.32 -5.58 -3.86
C LEU A 276 -8.10 -5.32 -4.73
N TYR A 277 -8.07 -4.14 -5.35
CA TYR A 277 -6.90 -3.65 -6.04
C TYR A 277 -6.42 -2.38 -5.35
N THR A 278 -5.13 -2.31 -5.08
CA THR A 278 -4.50 -1.15 -4.47
C THR A 278 -3.22 -0.83 -5.23
N PHE A 279 -3.09 0.40 -5.68
CA PHE A 279 -1.85 0.96 -6.20
C PHE A 279 -1.38 2.04 -5.23
N THR A 280 -0.18 1.89 -4.71
CA THR A 280 0.47 2.86 -3.83
C THR A 280 1.74 3.35 -4.49
N MET A 281 1.92 4.66 -4.52
CA MET A 281 3.20 5.28 -4.86
C MET A 281 3.78 5.92 -3.60
N ARG A 282 4.95 5.44 -3.19
CA ARG A 282 5.60 5.81 -1.94
C ARG A 282 6.85 6.63 -2.20
N SER A 283 7.08 7.63 -1.36
CA SER A 283 8.32 8.38 -1.38
C SER A 283 9.49 7.49 -0.97
N ALA A 284 10.59 7.55 -1.73
CA ALA A 284 11.85 6.96 -1.33
C ALA A 284 12.39 7.52 0.00
N MET A 285 11.93 8.70 0.42
CA MET A 285 12.36 9.35 1.67
C MET A 285 11.87 8.65 2.94
N THR A 286 10.68 8.06 2.87
CA THR A 286 9.95 7.50 4.01
C THR A 286 9.74 6.00 3.88
N SER A 287 10.09 5.44 2.72
CA SER A 287 10.18 4.01 2.55
C SER A 287 11.22 3.42 3.48
N THR A 288 10.90 2.30 4.11
CA THR A 288 11.89 1.48 4.85
C THR A 288 12.85 0.74 3.90
N LYS A 289 12.76 0.99 2.58
CA LYS A 289 13.83 0.59 1.68
C LYS A 289 15.02 1.51 1.93
N PRO A 290 16.22 0.98 2.18
CA PRO A 290 17.34 1.77 2.69
C PRO A 290 18.00 2.54 1.55
N TYR A 291 17.39 3.64 1.14
CA TYR A 291 18.12 4.64 0.37
C TYR A 291 19.09 5.30 1.35
N ARG A 292 20.39 5.18 1.06
CA ARG A 292 21.45 5.82 1.83
C ARG A 292 21.03 7.26 2.19
N LEU A 293 21.16 7.65 3.46
CA LEU A 293 20.71 8.94 4.04
C LEU A 293 21.01 10.20 3.21
N HIS A 294 22.02 10.17 2.32
CA HIS A 294 22.35 11.26 1.40
C HIS A 294 21.45 11.40 0.16
N ARG A 295 20.52 10.47 -0.06
CA ARG A 295 19.51 10.51 -1.15
C ARG A 295 18.11 10.92 -0.67
N ARG A 296 18.00 11.49 0.53
CA ARG A 296 16.77 12.21 0.89
C ARG A 296 16.68 13.44 0.00
N ALA A 297 15.53 13.68 -0.64
CA ALA A 297 15.32 14.90 -1.39
C ALA A 297 15.59 16.08 -0.46
N ARG A 298 16.59 16.89 -0.78
CA ARG A 298 16.99 18.05 0.04
C ARG A 298 16.10 19.25 -0.22
N ARG A 299 15.22 19.15 -1.21
CA ARG A 299 14.37 20.20 -1.76
C ARG A 299 13.04 19.58 -2.18
N THR A 300 11.95 20.30 -1.95
CA THR A 300 10.61 19.97 -2.42
C THR A 300 10.30 20.58 -3.77
N PRO A 301 9.33 20.03 -4.52
CA PRO A 301 8.77 20.72 -5.67
C PRO A 301 8.22 22.09 -5.23
N HIS A 302 8.34 23.06 -6.12
CA HIS A 302 7.70 24.37 -5.96
C HIS A 302 6.18 24.27 -6.07
N GLN A 303 5.69 23.23 -6.76
CA GLN A 303 4.27 22.96 -6.87
C GLN A 303 3.66 22.58 -5.50
N PRO A 304 2.41 22.99 -5.23
CA PRO A 304 1.74 22.60 -4.02
C PRO A 304 1.33 21.12 -4.05
N ALA A 305 1.09 20.55 -2.86
CA ALA A 305 0.81 19.13 -2.65
C ALA A 305 -0.44 18.63 -3.42
N ASP A 306 -1.39 19.53 -3.67
CA ASP A 306 -2.60 19.26 -4.43
C ASP A 306 -2.32 18.92 -5.89
N VAL A 307 -1.41 19.66 -6.52
CA VAL A 307 -0.97 19.41 -7.89
C VAL A 307 -0.25 18.06 -7.97
N VAL A 308 0.59 17.73 -6.99
CA VAL A 308 1.26 16.41 -6.92
C VAL A 308 0.24 15.29 -6.86
N PHE A 309 -0.75 15.41 -5.97
CA PHE A 309 -1.79 14.41 -5.83
C PHE A 309 -2.66 14.29 -7.08
N MET A 310 -2.97 15.42 -7.72
CA MET A 310 -3.69 15.46 -8.99
C MET A 310 -3.01 14.66 -10.08
N LYS A 311 -1.71 14.87 -10.30
CA LYS A 311 -0.93 14.10 -11.27
C LYS A 311 -0.98 12.60 -10.99
N TYR A 312 -0.92 12.21 -9.72
CA TYR A 312 -1.01 10.81 -9.31
C TYR A 312 -2.39 10.19 -9.61
N TRP A 313 -3.49 10.80 -9.16
CA TRP A 313 -4.81 10.19 -9.30
C TRP A 313 -5.28 10.20 -10.75
N VAL A 314 -4.96 11.24 -11.53
CA VAL A 314 -5.25 11.29 -12.98
C VAL A 314 -4.57 10.12 -13.68
N ALA A 315 -3.27 9.91 -13.43
CA ALA A 315 -2.53 8.80 -14.01
C ALA A 315 -3.15 7.45 -13.64
N ALA A 316 -3.46 7.24 -12.36
CA ALA A 316 -4.05 6.00 -11.88
C ALA A 316 -5.41 5.70 -12.54
N LEU A 317 -6.31 6.70 -12.65
CA LEU A 317 -7.61 6.53 -13.29
C LEU A 317 -7.48 6.27 -14.80
N GLN A 318 -6.64 7.03 -15.51
CA GLN A 318 -6.43 6.87 -16.95
C GLN A 318 -5.86 5.49 -17.30
N SER A 319 -4.88 5.00 -16.53
CA SER A 319 -4.31 3.66 -16.75
C SER A 319 -5.32 2.53 -16.53
N LEU A 320 -6.24 2.71 -15.57
CA LEU A 320 -7.35 1.79 -15.39
C LEU A 320 -8.26 1.80 -16.62
N GLN A 321 -8.64 2.98 -17.15
CA GLN A 321 -9.47 3.08 -18.35
C GLN A 321 -8.87 2.32 -19.55
N LEU A 322 -7.56 2.47 -19.80
CA LEU A 322 -6.85 1.78 -20.88
C LEU A 322 -6.83 0.24 -20.72
N SER A 323 -6.93 -0.25 -19.48
CA SER A 323 -6.98 -1.69 -19.19
C SER A 323 -8.37 -2.31 -19.43
N SER A 324 -9.40 -1.48 -19.68
CA SER A 324 -10.81 -1.86 -19.73
C SER A 324 -11.38 -1.96 -21.16
N LEU A 325 -10.55 -2.04 -22.20
CA LEU A 325 -10.96 -2.00 -23.62
C LEU A 325 -12.01 -3.05 -24.04
N SER A 326 -12.34 -4.02 -23.18
CA SER A 326 -13.37 -5.04 -23.40
C SER A 326 -14.77 -4.65 -22.93
N THR A 327 -14.96 -3.51 -22.24
CA THR A 327 -16.27 -3.04 -21.75
C THR A 327 -16.75 -1.80 -22.50
N SER A 328 -18.07 -1.68 -22.71
CA SER A 328 -18.69 -0.52 -23.38
C SER A 328 -18.67 0.77 -22.56
N ARG A 329 -18.25 0.72 -21.28
CA ARG A 329 -18.11 1.85 -20.37
C ARG A 329 -16.68 1.95 -19.85
N LEU A 330 -16.21 3.17 -19.61
CA LEU A 330 -14.92 3.41 -18.97
C LEU A 330 -14.95 2.92 -17.52
N LEU A 331 -13.80 2.58 -16.94
CA LEU A 331 -13.73 2.17 -15.53
C LEU A 331 -14.14 3.31 -14.58
N SER A 332 -13.78 4.54 -14.91
CA SER A 332 -14.19 5.75 -14.19
C SER A 332 -15.71 5.92 -14.15
N ASP A 333 -16.40 5.62 -15.25
CA ASP A 333 -17.87 5.67 -15.34
C ASP A 333 -18.55 4.62 -14.45
N ARG A 334 -17.80 3.69 -13.86
CA ARG A 334 -18.36 2.67 -12.97
C ARG A 334 -18.12 2.99 -11.51
N ILE A 335 -17.38 4.05 -11.20
CA ILE A 335 -17.16 4.50 -9.83
C ILE A 335 -18.41 5.24 -9.36
N ASP A 336 -19.22 4.56 -8.54
CA ASP A 336 -20.42 5.15 -7.93
C ASP A 336 -20.18 5.65 -6.51
N THR A 337 -19.07 5.23 -5.90
CA THR A 337 -18.71 5.57 -4.54
C THR A 337 -17.24 5.95 -4.49
N LEU A 338 -16.96 7.09 -3.89
CA LEU A 338 -15.61 7.63 -3.74
C LEU A 338 -15.30 7.84 -2.27
N VAL A 339 -14.22 7.25 -1.79
CA VAL A 339 -13.65 7.51 -0.48
C VAL A 339 -12.43 8.40 -0.66
N VAL A 340 -12.36 9.51 0.07
CA VAL A 340 -11.21 10.40 0.02
C VAL A 340 -10.71 10.62 1.43
N ASN A 341 -9.49 10.14 1.70
CA ASN A 341 -8.82 10.26 2.98
C ASN A 341 -7.53 11.07 2.80
N VAL A 342 -7.55 12.33 3.23
CA VAL A 342 -6.42 13.27 3.13
C VAL A 342 -6.03 13.74 4.52
N ASP A 343 -4.76 14.08 4.71
CA ASP A 343 -4.29 14.61 6.00
C ASP A 343 -4.96 15.95 6.39
N ASP A 344 -5.11 16.17 7.70
CA ASP A 344 -5.81 17.32 8.29
C ASP A 344 -5.08 18.67 8.03
N PHE A 345 -3.81 18.61 7.62
CA PHE A 345 -2.90 19.76 7.57
C PHE A 345 -2.92 20.50 6.23
N SER A 346 -3.76 20.13 5.26
CA SER A 346 -3.84 20.80 3.97
C SER A 346 -5.25 21.31 3.70
N PRO A 347 -5.45 22.57 3.26
CA PRO A 347 -6.71 23.02 2.69
C PRO A 347 -6.99 22.26 1.39
N SER A 348 -7.52 21.04 1.52
CA SER A 348 -7.86 20.07 0.47
C SER A 348 -6.81 19.95 -0.64
N PRO A 349 -5.94 18.93 -0.62
CA PRO A 349 -4.97 18.69 -1.69
C PRO A 349 -5.64 18.23 -3.01
N ILE A 350 -6.89 18.60 -3.26
CA ILE A 350 -7.73 18.02 -4.30
C ILE A 350 -8.41 19.15 -5.04
N ASP A 351 -8.15 19.21 -6.34
CA ASP A 351 -9.05 19.85 -7.29
C ASP A 351 -10.33 19.02 -7.37
N TRP A 352 -11.28 19.32 -6.48
CA TRP A 352 -12.55 18.63 -6.37
C TRP A 352 -13.35 18.71 -7.67
N HIS A 353 -13.26 19.82 -8.40
CA HIS A 353 -13.99 19.96 -9.65
C HIS A 353 -13.46 18.98 -10.69
N ALA A 354 -12.14 18.94 -10.89
CA ALA A 354 -11.51 17.98 -11.79
C ALA A 354 -11.83 16.53 -11.40
N LEU A 355 -11.74 16.19 -10.10
CA LEU A 355 -12.03 14.85 -9.61
C LEU A 355 -13.49 14.43 -9.87
N LEU A 356 -14.46 15.32 -9.65
CA LEU A 356 -15.89 15.07 -9.90
C LEU A 356 -16.21 14.97 -11.40
N VAL A 357 -15.49 15.69 -12.26
CA VAL A 357 -15.61 15.55 -13.72
C VAL A 357 -15.11 14.19 -14.19
N GLU A 358 -13.98 13.72 -13.62
CA GLU A 358 -13.38 12.42 -13.94
C GLU A 358 -14.16 11.23 -13.33
N THR A 359 -15.03 11.48 -12.35
CA THR A 359 -15.91 10.48 -11.70
C THR A 359 -17.38 10.84 -11.88
N SER A 360 -17.81 10.97 -13.13
CA SER A 360 -19.15 11.48 -13.49
C SER A 360 -20.31 10.72 -12.84
N ASN A 361 -20.27 9.39 -12.76
CA ASN A 361 -21.34 8.56 -12.19
C ASN A 361 -21.33 8.45 -10.66
N LEU A 362 -20.63 9.36 -9.97
CA LEU A 362 -20.46 9.34 -8.52
C LEU A 362 -21.79 9.59 -7.80
N THR A 363 -22.23 8.63 -6.99
CA THR A 363 -23.44 8.72 -6.16
C THR A 363 -23.17 9.01 -4.69
N THR A 364 -22.04 8.52 -4.17
CA THR A 364 -21.72 8.63 -2.76
C THR A 364 -20.27 9.06 -2.56
N LEU A 365 -20.06 10.13 -1.80
CA LEU A 365 -18.75 10.64 -1.42
C LEU A 365 -18.52 10.46 0.08
N TYR A 366 -17.54 9.63 0.47
CA TYR A 366 -17.10 9.41 1.85
C TYR A 366 -15.84 10.23 2.14
N LEU A 367 -15.89 11.07 3.17
CA LEU A 367 -14.79 11.96 3.54
C LEU A 367 -14.40 11.78 5.00
N PRO A 368 -13.75 10.67 5.35
CA PRO A 368 -13.19 10.51 6.69
C PRO A 368 -12.15 11.61 6.97
N GLY A 369 -12.24 12.23 8.15
CA GLY A 369 -11.21 13.15 8.66
C GLY A 369 -11.43 14.64 8.37
N VAL A 370 -12.48 15.02 7.63
CA VAL A 370 -12.72 16.44 7.34
C VAL A 370 -13.23 17.19 8.58
N ASP A 371 -12.47 18.20 9.02
CA ASP A 371 -12.80 19.07 10.16
C ASP A 371 -13.97 20.05 9.86
N ILE A 372 -14.71 20.42 10.91
CA ILE A 372 -15.97 21.16 10.89
C ILE A 372 -15.87 22.55 10.24
N ASP A 373 -14.78 23.26 10.53
CA ASP A 373 -14.46 24.58 9.99
C ASP A 373 -13.23 24.53 9.07
N GLY A 374 -12.84 23.31 8.70
CA GLY A 374 -11.68 23.03 7.88
C GLY A 374 -11.79 23.71 6.51
N PRO A 375 -10.69 24.27 5.99
CA PRO A 375 -10.67 24.80 4.64
C PRO A 375 -11.05 23.73 3.58
N GLY A 376 -10.84 22.44 3.85
CA GLY A 376 -11.18 21.37 2.93
C GLY A 376 -12.68 21.23 2.63
N LEU A 377 -13.54 21.32 3.64
CA LEU A 377 -14.99 21.29 3.44
C LEU A 377 -15.45 22.50 2.63
N ARG A 378 -14.88 23.69 2.87
CA ARG A 378 -15.19 24.90 2.10
C ARG A 378 -14.83 24.73 0.62
N CYS A 379 -13.61 24.25 0.32
CA CYS A 379 -13.18 23.97 -1.05
C CYS A 379 -14.12 22.97 -1.75
N LEU A 380 -14.49 21.88 -1.08
CA LEU A 380 -15.45 20.91 -1.61
C LEU A 380 -16.81 21.57 -1.91
N THR A 381 -17.36 22.33 -0.97
CA THR A 381 -18.68 22.95 -1.14
C THR A 381 -18.70 23.93 -2.32
N GLN A 382 -17.60 24.67 -2.52
CA GLN A 382 -17.44 25.57 -3.67
C GLN A 382 -17.32 24.80 -4.98
N ALA A 383 -16.51 23.74 -5.02
CA ALA A 383 -16.33 22.91 -6.20
C ALA A 383 -17.62 22.19 -6.62
N LEU A 384 -18.39 21.68 -5.65
CA LEU A 384 -19.73 21.14 -5.89
C LEU A 384 -20.65 22.20 -6.52
N GLY A 385 -20.63 23.42 -5.99
CA GLY A 385 -21.39 24.54 -6.56
C GLY A 385 -21.01 24.87 -8.00
N GLN A 386 -19.72 24.88 -8.33
CA GLN A 386 -19.22 25.10 -9.68
C GLN A 386 -19.55 23.95 -10.63
N TYR A 387 -19.33 22.71 -10.19
CA TYR A 387 -19.62 21.50 -10.95
C TYR A 387 -21.09 21.45 -11.40
N MET A 388 -22.00 21.77 -10.49
CA MET A 388 -23.43 21.83 -10.79
C MET A 388 -23.85 22.99 -11.71
N GLN A 389 -23.03 24.05 -11.86
CA GLN A 389 -23.29 25.18 -12.76
C GLN A 389 -22.71 24.99 -14.16
N GLY A 390 -21.53 24.36 -14.26
CA GLY A 390 -20.75 24.26 -15.50
C GLY A 390 -21.09 23.05 -16.38
N SER A 391 -21.52 21.95 -15.78
CA SER A 391 -21.82 20.71 -16.50
C SER A 391 -23.33 20.50 -16.56
N PHE A 392 -23.89 20.37 -17.76
CA PHE A 392 -25.29 19.98 -17.98
C PHE A 392 -25.45 18.50 -17.61
N ILE A 393 -25.48 18.18 -16.32
CA ILE A 393 -25.64 16.81 -15.84
C ILE A 393 -27.14 16.53 -15.69
N PRO A 394 -27.67 15.47 -16.32
CA PRO A 394 -29.02 15.01 -16.04
C PRO A 394 -29.12 14.59 -14.56
N ALA A 395 -29.55 15.54 -13.72
CA ALA A 395 -30.33 15.43 -12.48
C ALA A 395 -30.15 14.30 -11.44
N ASP A 396 -29.28 13.30 -11.58
CA ASP A 396 -29.39 12.06 -10.79
C ASP A 396 -28.13 11.56 -10.06
N GLU A 397 -26.94 12.16 -10.19
CA GLU A 397 -25.73 11.42 -9.81
C GLU A 397 -25.27 11.63 -8.35
N LEU A 398 -24.79 12.78 -7.85
CA LEU A 398 -24.34 12.85 -6.44
C LEU A 398 -25.48 12.94 -5.42
N ILE A 399 -25.82 11.80 -4.79
CA ILE A 399 -26.93 11.65 -3.86
C ILE A 399 -26.49 11.91 -2.41
N ARG A 400 -25.28 11.49 -2.02
CA ARG A 400 -24.87 11.48 -0.61
C ARG A 400 -23.43 11.89 -0.37
N VAL A 401 -23.21 12.79 0.59
CA VAL A 401 -21.89 13.08 1.18
C VAL A 401 -21.90 12.59 2.63
N TYR A 402 -21.01 11.66 2.96
CA TYR A 402 -20.89 11.02 4.26
C TYR A 402 -19.63 11.49 5.00
N LEU A 403 -19.83 12.05 6.19
CA LEU A 403 -18.81 12.65 7.05
C LEU A 403 -18.77 11.90 8.39
N PRO A 404 -18.09 10.75 8.51
CA PRO A 404 -18.19 9.85 9.67
C PRO A 404 -17.77 10.50 11.00
N HIS A 405 -16.88 11.49 10.93
CA HIS A 405 -16.37 12.19 12.11
C HIS A 405 -17.14 13.49 12.40
N TRP A 406 -18.16 13.82 11.60
CA TRP A 406 -18.98 15.00 11.79
C TRP A 406 -19.99 14.78 12.93
N LYS A 407 -19.87 15.61 13.97
CA LYS A 407 -20.84 15.64 15.05
C LYS A 407 -21.92 16.66 14.71
N PHE A 408 -23.03 16.23 14.09
CA PHE A 408 -24.17 17.12 13.76
C PHE A 408 -24.73 17.89 14.96
N ALA A 409 -24.54 17.36 16.17
CA ALA A 409 -24.91 18.04 17.41
C ALA A 409 -24.12 19.35 17.67
N GLN A 410 -22.97 19.55 17.01
CA GLN A 410 -22.07 20.69 17.22
C GLN A 410 -22.26 21.82 16.19
N GLY A 411 -23.03 21.59 15.12
CA GLY A 411 -23.31 22.61 14.10
C GLY A 411 -23.88 22.02 12.82
N ALA A 412 -24.65 22.82 12.09
CA ALA A 412 -25.01 22.51 10.71
C ALA A 412 -23.77 22.67 9.82
N ILE A 413 -23.66 21.83 8.79
CA ILE A 413 -22.63 21.98 7.76
C ILE A 413 -22.74 23.41 7.21
N PRO A 414 -21.63 24.13 6.94
CA PRO A 414 -21.66 25.49 6.43
C PRO A 414 -22.12 25.52 4.96
N VAL A 415 -23.37 25.12 4.70
CA VAL A 415 -24.01 25.03 3.38
C VAL A 415 -24.45 26.41 2.88
N ARG A 416 -24.18 27.52 3.58
CA ARG A 416 -24.73 28.85 3.19
C ARG A 416 -24.26 29.32 1.80
N SER A 417 -23.04 28.96 1.39
CA SER A 417 -22.53 29.17 0.03
C SER A 417 -23.25 28.26 -0.97
N LEU A 418 -23.30 26.96 -0.66
CA LEU A 418 -24.01 25.95 -1.43
C LEU A 418 -25.47 26.33 -1.63
N GLU A 419 -26.25 26.68 -0.61
CA GLU A 419 -27.67 27.03 -0.74
C GLU A 419 -27.93 28.20 -1.70
N ARG A 420 -27.05 29.21 -1.71
CA ARG A 420 -27.17 30.36 -2.63
C ARG A 420 -26.99 29.92 -4.08
N ASP A 421 -26.03 29.05 -4.33
CA ASP A 421 -25.75 28.52 -5.66
C ASP A 421 -26.76 27.43 -6.07
N TYR A 422 -27.15 26.59 -5.12
CA TYR A 422 -28.17 25.55 -5.23
C TYR A 422 -29.55 26.12 -5.57
N ARG A 423 -29.92 27.29 -5.01
CA ARG A 423 -31.16 28.01 -5.38
C ARG A 423 -31.19 28.43 -6.86
N LYS A 424 -30.04 28.71 -7.47
CA LYS A 424 -29.95 29.03 -8.92
C LYS A 424 -30.14 27.78 -9.78
N ILE A 425 -29.62 26.64 -9.34
CA ILE A 425 -29.68 25.34 -10.04
C ILE A 425 -31.04 24.65 -9.88
N ARG A 426 -31.75 24.88 -8.76
CA ARG A 426 -33.06 24.28 -8.40
C ARG A 426 -34.18 24.52 -9.42
N ARG A 427 -33.99 25.40 -10.41
CA ARG A 427 -34.95 25.59 -11.51
C ARG A 427 -34.93 24.42 -12.53
N GLY A 428 -33.96 23.49 -12.44
CA GLY A 428 -33.84 22.34 -13.36
C GLY A 428 -33.47 20.97 -12.75
N CYS A 429 -33.18 20.84 -11.45
CA CYS A 429 -32.80 19.58 -10.80
C CYS A 429 -33.70 19.24 -9.59
N SER A 430 -34.09 17.97 -9.44
CA SER A 430 -35.15 17.51 -8.52
C SER A 430 -34.66 16.90 -7.20
N ARG A 431 -33.36 16.65 -6.99
CA ARG A 431 -32.85 15.95 -5.79
C ARG A 431 -31.77 16.72 -5.00
N PRO A 432 -31.99 17.00 -3.69
CA PRO A 432 -30.99 17.60 -2.79
C PRO A 432 -29.81 16.65 -2.53
N ILE A 433 -28.59 17.20 -2.45
CA ILE A 433 -27.43 16.47 -1.89
C ILE A 433 -27.74 16.17 -0.42
N VAL A 434 -27.73 14.90 -0.05
CA VAL A 434 -27.96 14.46 1.33
C VAL A 434 -26.62 14.42 2.07
N TRP A 435 -26.51 15.20 3.12
CA TRP A 435 -25.36 15.15 4.03
C TRP A 435 -25.66 14.22 5.20
N SER A 436 -24.72 13.35 5.58
CA SER A 436 -24.89 12.34 6.63
C SER A 436 -23.57 12.07 7.38
N SER A 437 -23.66 11.44 8.56
CA SER A 437 -22.56 11.11 9.48
C SER A 437 -22.59 9.65 9.83
#